data_AF-A0A9W8FEW5-F1
#
_entry.id   AF-A0A9W8FEW5-F1
#
_cell.length_a   1.000
_cell.length_b   1.000
_cell.length_c   1.000
_cell.angle_alpha   90.00
_cell.angle_beta   90.00
_cell.angle_gamma   90.00
#
_symmetry.space_group_name_H-M   'P 1'
#
loop_
_entity.id
_entity.type
_entity.pdbx_description
1 polymer ?
#
loop_
_entity_poly.entity_id
_entity_poly.type
_entity_poly.pdbx_seq_one_letter_code
_entity_poly.pdbx_strand_id
1 'polypeptide(L)'
;MAIKLCSSDNEEFVVDMKVAAQSDLVNTFLTEYDDGSDICIPLPEVSSKILKKIIEFCEHHKDDPTPNEEYDDILRRSDDIEHWDKQFIDVEQDLLFELLLASNYMIIKPLLDLGCQTVANLIRNKDAKEIREMFNIVDGFTEEERKQIRKENECAEEENEWIEEKNESIKDN
;
A
#
# COMPACT_ATOMS: atom_id res chain seq x y z
N MET A 1 21.65 10.19 -14.56
CA MET A 1 22.68 9.20 -14.16
C MET A 1 21.97 7.87 -14.08
N ALA A 2 22.56 6.79 -14.57
CA ALA A 2 21.88 5.49 -14.62
C ALA A 2 22.32 4.62 -13.44
N ILE A 3 21.36 3.97 -12.79
CA ILE A 3 21.56 3.04 -11.66
C ILE A 3 21.17 1.64 -12.13
N LYS A 4 21.92 0.63 -11.71
CA LYS A 4 21.63 -0.79 -11.99
C LYS A 4 20.99 -1.44 -10.78
N LEU A 5 19.82 -2.05 -10.96
CA LEU A 5 19.12 -2.83 -9.96
C LEU A 5 19.11 -4.30 -10.38
N CYS A 6 19.41 -5.21 -9.45
CA CYS A 6 19.46 -6.65 -9.68
C CYS A 6 18.31 -7.31 -8.92
N SER A 7 17.36 -7.90 -9.64
CA SER A 7 16.25 -8.66 -9.08
C SER A 7 16.68 -9.98 -8.42
N SER A 8 15.77 -10.62 -7.70
CA SER A 8 15.99 -11.91 -7.02
C SER A 8 16.26 -13.08 -7.97
N ASP A 9 15.78 -12.98 -9.21
CA ASP A 9 16.01 -13.93 -10.31
C ASP A 9 17.20 -13.55 -11.21
N ASN A 10 18.04 -12.61 -10.76
CA ASN A 10 19.27 -12.15 -11.41
C ASN A 10 19.08 -11.45 -12.77
N GLU A 11 17.89 -10.89 -13.04
CA GLU A 11 17.71 -9.93 -14.13
C GLU A 11 18.16 -8.54 -13.67
N GLU A 12 18.89 -7.84 -14.54
CA GLU A 12 19.42 -6.50 -14.31
C GLU A 12 18.55 -5.44 -14.98
N PHE A 13 18.30 -4.34 -14.26
CA PHE A 13 17.49 -3.21 -14.69
C PHE A 13 18.30 -1.93 -14.62
N VAL A 14 18.43 -1.24 -15.75
CA VAL A 14 19.08 0.07 -15.82
C VAL A 14 17.99 1.14 -15.77
N VAL A 15 17.99 1.94 -14.70
CA VAL A 15 16.98 2.98 -14.46
C VAL A 15 17.63 4.34 -14.23
N ASP A 16 16.89 5.43 -14.44
CA ASP A 16 17.39 6.75 -14.10
C ASP A 16 17.47 6.93 -12.58
N MET A 17 18.45 7.72 -12.12
CA MET A 17 18.64 8.04 -10.71
C MET A 17 17.40 8.62 -10.06
N LYS A 18 16.60 9.45 -10.77
CA LYS A 18 15.36 10.00 -10.21
C LYS A 18 14.33 8.91 -9.89
N VAL A 19 14.28 7.87 -10.73
CA VAL A 19 13.36 6.74 -10.60
C VAL A 19 13.82 5.84 -9.45
N ALA A 20 15.13 5.56 -9.39
CA ALA A 20 15.75 4.81 -8.31
C ALA A 20 15.61 5.53 -6.95
N ALA A 21 15.71 6.85 -6.93
CA ALA A 21 15.64 7.67 -5.72
C ALA A 21 14.24 7.72 -5.07
N GLN A 22 13.20 7.22 -5.72
CA GLN A 22 11.88 7.04 -5.08
C GLN A 22 11.86 5.91 -4.05
N SER A 23 12.82 4.99 -4.11
CA SER A 23 13.02 3.97 -3.10
C SER A 23 13.98 4.50 -2.05
N ASP A 24 13.52 4.66 -0.81
CA ASP A 24 14.40 5.09 0.27
C ASP A 24 15.50 4.05 0.53
N LEU A 25 15.21 2.76 0.36
CA LEU A 25 16.22 1.70 0.43
C LEU A 25 17.37 1.93 -0.56
N VAL A 26 17.03 2.17 -1.82
CA VAL A 26 18.02 2.42 -2.88
C VAL A 26 18.74 3.75 -2.63
N ASN A 27 18.02 4.77 -2.19
CA ASN A 27 18.61 6.07 -1.86
C ASN A 27 19.63 5.96 -0.72
N THR A 28 19.29 5.29 0.38
CA THR A 28 20.24 5.01 1.48
C THR A 28 21.46 4.26 0.97
N PHE A 29 21.25 3.22 0.16
CA PHE A 29 22.36 2.46 -0.43
C PHE A 29 23.29 3.35 -1.26
N LEU A 30 22.75 4.20 -2.12
CA LEU A 30 23.53 5.14 -2.93
C LEU A 30 24.26 6.17 -2.04
N THR A 31 23.63 6.70 -1.00
CA THR A 31 24.29 7.70 -0.15
C THR A 31 25.41 7.14 0.72
N GLU A 32 25.30 5.88 1.16
CA GLU A 32 26.26 5.28 2.08
C GLU A 32 27.37 4.48 1.38
N TYR A 33 27.10 3.94 0.19
CA TYR A 33 27.96 2.96 -0.48
C TYR A 33 28.38 3.34 -1.91
N ASP A 34 27.89 4.45 -2.49
CA ASP A 34 28.32 4.88 -3.83
C ASP A 34 29.75 5.45 -3.80
N ASP A 35 30.72 4.63 -4.19
CA ASP A 35 32.12 5.02 -4.39
C ASP A 35 32.41 5.43 -5.86
N GLY A 36 31.37 5.60 -6.69
CA GLY A 36 31.48 5.90 -8.11
C GLY A 36 31.73 4.66 -8.98
N SER A 37 31.59 3.46 -8.44
CA SER A 37 31.65 2.22 -9.20
C SER A 37 30.28 1.81 -9.76
N ASP A 38 30.31 1.11 -10.89
CA ASP A 38 29.12 0.68 -11.65
C ASP A 38 28.48 -0.57 -11.01
N ILE A 39 28.19 -0.48 -9.70
CA ILE A 39 27.64 -1.57 -8.88
C ILE A 39 26.16 -1.77 -9.17
N CYS A 40 25.76 -3.04 -9.32
CA CYS A 40 24.36 -3.43 -9.35
C CYS A 40 23.83 -3.60 -7.91
N ILE A 41 22.77 -2.88 -7.55
CA ILE A 41 22.13 -2.97 -6.24
C ILE A 41 21.27 -4.23 -6.17
N PRO A 42 21.58 -5.21 -5.30
CA PRO A 42 20.82 -6.44 -5.21
C PRO A 42 19.50 -6.25 -4.45
N LEU A 43 18.40 -6.77 -5.00
CA LEU A 43 17.05 -6.75 -4.45
C LEU A 43 16.53 -8.20 -4.32
N PRO A 44 17.02 -8.98 -3.35
CA PRO A 44 16.74 -10.42 -3.22
C PRO A 44 15.28 -10.75 -2.91
N GLU A 45 14.50 -9.80 -2.40
CA GLU A 45 13.08 -10.00 -2.07
C GLU A 45 12.14 -9.58 -3.22
N VAL A 46 12.68 -9.12 -4.35
CA VAL A 46 11.87 -8.57 -5.46
C VAL A 46 12.17 -9.34 -6.75
N SER A 47 11.17 -10.04 -7.27
CA SER A 47 11.27 -10.72 -8.57
C SER A 47 11.30 -9.72 -9.72
N SER A 48 11.88 -10.10 -10.86
CA SER A 48 11.92 -9.27 -12.06
C SER A 48 10.55 -8.79 -12.53
N LYS A 49 9.53 -9.65 -12.41
CA LYS A 49 8.15 -9.32 -12.79
C LYS A 49 7.63 -8.14 -11.97
N ILE A 50 7.85 -8.18 -10.65
CA ILE A 50 7.42 -7.13 -9.73
C ILE A 50 8.27 -5.89 -9.88
N LEU A 51 9.59 -6.05 -10.01
CA LEU A 51 10.50 -4.93 -10.20
C LEU A 51 10.18 -4.13 -11.47
N LYS A 52 9.82 -4.79 -12.57
CA LYS A 52 9.35 -4.13 -13.81
C LYS A 52 8.14 -3.21 -13.55
N LYS A 53 7.15 -3.71 -12.81
CA LYS A 53 5.94 -2.94 -12.42
C LYS A 53 6.28 -1.78 -11.49
N ILE A 54 7.17 -1.97 -10.51
CA ILE A 54 7.62 -0.91 -9.61
C ILE A 54 8.35 0.18 -10.40
N ILE A 55 9.23 -0.19 -11.33
CA ILE A 55 9.94 0.76 -12.18
C ILE A 55 8.96 1.56 -13.05
N GLU A 56 7.93 0.92 -13.61
CA GLU A 56 6.86 1.60 -14.36
C GLU A 56 6.15 2.65 -13.49
N PHE A 57 5.81 2.32 -12.25
CA PHE A 57 5.22 3.25 -11.29
C PHE A 57 6.14 4.44 -10.99
N CYS A 58 7.40 4.16 -10.65
CA CYS A 58 8.38 5.19 -10.33
C CYS A 58 8.68 6.06 -11.56
N GLU A 59 8.70 5.52 -12.78
CA GLU A 59 8.90 6.31 -13.99
C GLU A 59 7.76 7.30 -14.22
N HIS A 60 6.53 6.92 -13.91
CA HIS A 60 5.36 7.79 -14.00
C HIS A 60 5.42 8.94 -12.98
N HIS A 61 5.75 8.63 -11.72
CA HIS A 61 5.67 9.56 -10.59
C HIS A 61 6.98 10.33 -10.30
N LYS A 62 8.03 10.17 -11.11
CA LYS A 62 9.38 10.73 -10.82
C LYS A 62 9.45 12.26 -10.78
N ASP A 63 8.47 12.94 -11.36
CA ASP A 63 8.41 14.40 -11.42
C ASP A 63 7.26 14.96 -10.57
N ASP A 64 6.59 14.09 -9.79
CA ASP A 64 5.54 14.51 -8.87
C ASP A 64 6.10 15.22 -7.64
N PRO A 65 5.35 16.16 -7.06
CA PRO A 65 5.76 16.80 -5.82
C PRO A 65 5.89 15.75 -4.72
N THR A 66 7.01 15.78 -3.99
CA THR A 66 7.19 14.94 -2.81
C THR A 66 6.06 15.20 -1.81
N PRO A 67 5.32 14.15 -1.40
CA PRO A 67 4.30 14.27 -0.36
C PRO A 67 4.91 14.91 0.89
N ASN A 68 4.28 15.94 1.43
CA ASN A 68 4.79 16.65 2.59
C ASN A 68 4.32 15.87 3.84
N GLU A 69 5.25 15.29 4.60
CA GLU A 69 4.98 14.34 5.70
C GLU A 69 3.96 14.86 6.74
N GLU A 70 3.85 16.18 6.94
CA GLU A 70 2.94 16.78 7.92
C GLU A 70 1.47 16.90 7.46
N TYR A 71 1.16 16.81 6.15
CA TYR A 71 -0.19 17.09 5.62
C TYR A 71 -0.84 15.92 4.87
N ASP A 72 -0.05 14.95 4.38
CA ASP A 72 -0.58 13.79 3.63
C ASP A 72 -1.02 12.61 4.54
N ASP A 73 -0.74 12.69 5.86
CA ASP A 73 -1.14 11.69 6.86
C ASP A 73 -2.66 11.69 7.13
N ILE A 74 -3.35 12.75 6.71
CA ILE A 74 -4.81 12.75 6.60
C ILE A 74 -5.14 11.97 5.34
N LEU A 75 -5.04 10.63 5.42
CA LEU A 75 -5.59 9.65 4.50
C LEU A 75 -6.22 10.33 3.28
N ARG A 76 -5.46 10.49 2.18
CA ARG A 76 -6.07 10.78 0.88
C ARG A 76 -7.31 9.90 0.86
N ARG A 77 -8.49 10.53 0.84
CA ARG A 77 -9.76 9.79 0.92
C ARG A 77 -9.58 8.67 -0.07
N SER A 78 -9.77 7.44 0.37
CA SER A 78 -9.52 6.23 -0.45
C SER A 78 -10.13 6.28 -1.87
N ASP A 79 -11.07 7.20 -2.09
CA ASP A 79 -11.80 7.40 -3.33
C ASP A 79 -11.05 8.32 -4.32
N ASP A 80 -10.08 9.10 -3.84
CA ASP A 80 -9.32 10.11 -4.57
C ASP A 80 -7.98 9.55 -5.08
N ILE A 81 -8.05 8.37 -5.70
CA ILE A 81 -6.94 7.77 -6.44
C ILE A 81 -7.00 8.27 -7.89
N GLU A 82 -5.86 8.67 -8.44
CA GLU A 82 -5.77 9.14 -9.82
C GLU A 82 -6.16 8.05 -10.83
N HIS A 83 -6.55 8.46 -12.04
CA HIS A 83 -7.02 7.50 -13.04
C HIS A 83 -5.92 6.54 -13.50
N TRP A 84 -4.69 7.03 -13.64
CA TRP A 84 -3.55 6.21 -14.02
C TRP A 84 -3.24 5.18 -12.93
N ASP A 85 -3.19 5.62 -11.67
CA ASP A 85 -2.98 4.75 -10.50
C ASP A 85 -4.04 3.66 -10.37
N LYS A 86 -5.32 4.01 -10.59
CA LYS A 86 -6.42 3.03 -10.61
C LYS A 86 -6.18 1.94 -11.66
N GLN A 87 -5.70 2.31 -12.85
CA GLN A 87 -5.41 1.33 -13.90
C GLN A 87 -4.13 0.53 -13.63
N PHE A 88 -3.12 1.18 -13.04
CA PHE A 88 -1.85 0.55 -12.72
C PHE A 88 -2.01 -0.56 -11.67
N ILE A 89 -2.80 -0.27 -10.62
CA ILE A 89 -3.04 -1.15 -9.47
C ILE A 89 -4.18 -2.16 -9.71
N ASP A 90 -4.93 -2.04 -10.81
CA ASP A 90 -5.94 -3.01 -11.26
C ASP A 90 -5.25 -4.26 -11.81
N VAL A 91 -4.78 -5.10 -10.89
CA VAL A 91 -4.07 -6.35 -11.16
C VAL A 91 -4.68 -7.48 -10.33
N GLU A 92 -4.31 -8.72 -10.66
CA GLU A 92 -4.69 -9.90 -9.88
C GLU A 92 -4.21 -9.76 -8.42
N GLN A 93 -5.02 -10.27 -7.49
CA GLN A 93 -4.80 -10.10 -6.04
C GLN A 93 -3.43 -10.61 -5.56
N ASP A 94 -2.96 -11.74 -6.09
CA ASP A 94 -1.62 -12.26 -5.78
C ASP A 94 -0.53 -11.26 -6.18
N LEU A 95 -0.67 -10.64 -7.36
CA LEU A 95 0.26 -9.63 -7.85
C LEU A 95 0.18 -8.34 -7.03
N LEU A 96 -1.02 -7.94 -6.60
CA LEU A 96 -1.21 -6.78 -5.73
C LEU A 96 -0.48 -6.97 -4.40
N PHE A 97 -0.59 -8.16 -3.79
CA PHE A 97 0.11 -8.45 -2.55
C PHE A 97 1.61 -8.53 -2.71
N GLU A 98 2.11 -9.16 -3.78
CA GLU A 98 3.54 -9.15 -4.10
C GLU A 98 4.06 -7.72 -4.31
N LEU A 99 3.30 -6.87 -5.01
CA LEU A 99 3.62 -5.44 -5.15
C LEU A 99 3.67 -4.73 -3.81
N LEU A 100 2.71 -4.97 -2.91
CA LEU A 100 2.66 -4.36 -1.59
C LEU A 100 3.88 -4.76 -0.73
N LEU A 101 4.23 -6.06 -0.73
CA LEU A 101 5.38 -6.58 -0.02
C LEU A 101 6.70 -6.00 -0.56
N ALA A 102 6.86 -5.98 -1.87
CA ALA A 102 8.05 -5.41 -2.52
C ALA A 102 8.16 -3.89 -2.31
N SER A 103 7.04 -3.17 -2.32
CA SER A 103 7.00 -1.72 -2.07
C SER A 103 7.36 -1.40 -0.63
N ASN A 104 6.90 -2.20 0.33
CA ASN A 104 7.32 -2.09 1.72
C ASN A 104 8.81 -2.40 1.90
N TYR A 105 9.32 -3.44 1.22
CA TYR A 105 10.74 -3.79 1.26
C TYR A 105 11.64 -2.68 0.68
N MET A 106 11.27 -2.13 -0.48
CA MET A 106 12.00 -1.06 -1.14
C MET A 106 11.73 0.32 -0.52
N ILE A 107 10.79 0.41 0.44
CA ILE A 107 10.38 1.66 1.09
C ILE A 107 9.95 2.70 0.04
N ILE A 108 8.94 2.34 -0.76
CA ILE A 108 8.30 3.23 -1.74
C ILE A 108 6.93 3.60 -1.19
N LYS A 109 6.90 4.63 -0.33
CA LYS A 109 5.70 5.01 0.43
C LYS A 109 4.47 5.30 -0.46
N PRO A 110 4.56 6.07 -1.56
CA PRO A 110 3.38 6.35 -2.39
C PRO A 110 2.73 5.09 -2.98
N LEU A 111 3.55 4.13 -3.40
CA LEU A 111 3.06 2.86 -3.95
C LEU A 111 2.46 1.95 -2.87
N LEU A 112 3.06 1.93 -1.68
CA LEU A 112 2.52 1.22 -0.53
C LEU A 112 1.16 1.79 -0.12
N ASP A 113 1.04 3.12 -0.05
CA ASP A 113 -0.20 3.80 0.31
C ASP A 113 -1.30 3.58 -0.73
N LEU A 114 -0.97 3.60 -2.03
CA LEU A 114 -1.89 3.25 -3.12
C LEU A 114 -2.42 1.82 -3.00
N GLY A 115 -1.53 0.86 -2.74
CA GLY A 115 -1.91 -0.53 -2.53
C GLY A 115 -2.82 -0.71 -1.31
N CYS A 116 -2.48 -0.08 -0.18
CA CYS A 116 -3.29 -0.10 1.04
C CYS A 116 -4.68 0.51 0.81
N GLN A 117 -4.78 1.64 0.11
CA GLN A 117 -6.06 2.26 -0.24
C GLN A 117 -6.91 1.36 -1.13
N THR A 118 -6.29 0.68 -2.10
CA THR A 118 -6.96 -0.28 -2.98
C THR A 118 -7.54 -1.46 -2.17
N VAL A 119 -6.75 -2.03 -1.27
CA VAL A 119 -7.21 -3.11 -0.36
C VAL A 119 -8.33 -2.62 0.56
N ALA A 120 -8.22 -1.40 1.10
CA ALA A 120 -9.27 -0.81 1.93
C ALA A 120 -10.59 -0.62 1.16
N ASN A 121 -10.52 -0.22 -0.11
CA ASN A 121 -11.69 -0.10 -0.99
C ASN A 121 -12.32 -1.47 -1.30
N LEU A 122 -11.50 -2.52 -1.46
CA LEU A 122 -12.01 -3.88 -1.64
C LEU A 122 -12.74 -4.38 -0.40
N ILE A 123 -12.29 -4.03 0.79
CA ILE A 123 -12.90 -4.42 2.07
C ILE A 123 -14.16 -3.60 2.36
N ARG A 124 -14.22 -2.35 1.90
CA ARG A 124 -15.34 -1.46 2.19
C ARG A 124 -16.67 -2.07 1.71
N ASN A 125 -17.69 -1.96 2.55
CA ASN A 125 -19.05 -2.45 2.31
C ASN A 125 -19.18 -3.97 2.08
N LYS A 126 -18.13 -4.75 2.37
CA LYS A 126 -18.21 -6.22 2.39
C LYS A 126 -18.49 -6.72 3.79
N ASP A 127 -19.23 -7.81 3.89
CA ASP A 127 -19.42 -8.48 5.17
C ASP A 127 -18.17 -9.30 5.56
N ALA A 128 -18.08 -9.69 6.83
CA ALA A 128 -16.94 -10.45 7.34
C ALA A 128 -16.76 -11.81 6.63
N LYS A 129 -17.83 -12.37 6.04
CA LYS A 129 -17.79 -13.66 5.35
C LYS A 129 -17.23 -13.48 3.94
N GLU A 130 -17.69 -12.50 3.20
CA GLU A 130 -17.21 -12.11 1.88
C GLU A 130 -15.73 -11.74 1.92
N ILE A 131 -15.29 -11.01 2.96
CA ILE A 131 -13.87 -10.69 3.18
C ILE A 131 -13.06 -11.98 3.38
N ARG A 132 -13.55 -12.91 4.21
CA ARG A 132 -12.86 -14.19 4.45
C ARG A 132 -12.76 -15.03 3.18
N GLU A 133 -13.83 -15.11 2.39
CA GLU A 133 -13.82 -15.80 1.10
C GLU A 133 -12.84 -15.14 0.12
N MET A 134 -12.87 -13.81 0.03
CA MET A 134 -12.01 -13.02 -0.86
C MET A 134 -10.51 -13.12 -0.51
N PHE A 135 -10.17 -13.20 0.77
CA PHE A 135 -8.77 -13.35 1.21
C PHE A 135 -8.38 -14.79 1.57
N ASN A 136 -9.25 -15.76 1.27
CA ASN A 136 -9.06 -17.18 1.59
C ASN A 136 -8.65 -17.42 3.07
N ILE A 137 -9.27 -16.67 3.98
CA ILE A 137 -8.99 -16.72 5.41
C ILE A 137 -9.81 -17.84 6.05
N VAL A 138 -9.13 -18.77 6.72
CA VAL A 138 -9.78 -19.84 7.49
C VAL A 138 -10.49 -19.25 8.69
N ASP A 139 -11.75 -19.62 8.85
CA ASP A 139 -12.57 -19.16 9.96
C ASP A 139 -12.21 -19.85 11.27
N GLY A 140 -11.45 -19.16 12.12
CA GLY A 140 -10.92 -19.68 13.38
C GLY A 140 -11.85 -19.52 14.59
N PHE A 141 -13.01 -18.88 14.46
CA PHE A 141 -13.85 -18.52 15.61
C PHE A 141 -14.80 -19.64 16.02
N THR A 142 -14.83 -19.94 17.31
CA THR A 142 -15.85 -20.79 17.94
C THR A 142 -17.21 -20.09 17.97
N GLU A 143 -18.29 -20.86 18.14
CA GLU A 143 -19.65 -20.32 18.19
C GLU A 143 -19.85 -19.31 19.35
N GLU A 144 -19.19 -19.54 20.48
CA GLU A 144 -19.25 -18.64 21.64
C GLU A 144 -18.49 -17.33 21.38
N GLU A 145 -17.34 -17.39 20.72
CA GLU A 145 -16.60 -16.19 20.29
C GLU A 145 -17.38 -15.37 19.26
N ARG A 146 -18.11 -16.02 18.33
CA ARG A 146 -18.98 -15.31 17.38
C ARG A 146 -20.11 -14.58 18.06
N LYS A 147 -20.76 -15.21 19.05
CA LYS A 147 -21.84 -14.58 19.82
C LYS A 147 -21.31 -13.38 20.59
N GLN A 148 -20.11 -13.49 21.15
CA GLN A 148 -19.47 -12.39 21.86
C GLN A 148 -19.13 -11.24 20.91
N ILE A 149 -18.50 -11.52 19.77
CA ILE A 149 -18.18 -10.52 18.73
C ILE A 149 -19.45 -9.85 18.21
N ARG A 150 -20.51 -10.62 17.95
CA ARG A 150 -21.79 -10.07 17.48
C ARG A 150 -22.42 -9.14 18.51
N LYS A 151 -22.40 -9.54 19.79
CA LYS A 151 -22.93 -8.72 20.88
C LYS A 151 -22.11 -7.44 21.08
N GLU A 152 -20.80 -7.52 20.94
CA GLU A 152 -19.91 -6.35 21.01
C GLU A 152 -20.15 -5.39 19.84
N ASN A 153 -20.33 -5.91 18.62
CA ASN A 153 -20.67 -5.09 17.46
C ASN A 153 -22.04 -4.43 17.60
N GLU A 154 -23.07 -5.17 18.04
CA GLU A 154 -24.41 -4.61 18.32
C GLU A 154 -24.34 -3.49 19.37
N CYS A 155 -23.55 -3.67 20.43
CA CYS A 155 -23.36 -2.65 21.46
C CYS A 155 -22.62 -1.40 20.94
N ALA A 156 -21.65 -1.56 20.04
CA ALA A 156 -20.91 -0.45 19.44
C ALA A 156 -21.76 0.34 18.44
N GLU A 157 -22.67 -0.32 17.71
CA GLU A 157 -23.64 0.34 16.84
C GLU A 157 -24.62 1.21 17.64
N GLU A 158 -25.18 0.68 18.73
CA GLU A 158 -26.06 1.44 19.65
C GLU A 158 -25.34 2.64 20.30
N GLU A 159 -24.06 2.50 20.65
CA GLU A 159 -23.26 3.60 21.21
C GLU A 159 -23.00 4.71 20.18
N ASN A 160 -22.73 4.35 18.93
CA ASN A 160 -22.54 5.32 17.85
C ASN A 160 -23.82 6.10 17.53
N GLU A 161 -24.98 5.43 17.47
CA GLU A 161 -26.27 6.09 17.29
C GLU A 161 -26.56 7.08 18.43
N TRP A 162 -26.28 6.68 19.68
CA TRP A 162 -26.46 7.57 20.84
C TRP A 162 -25.54 8.79 20.81
N ILE A 163 -24.30 8.64 20.33
CA ILE A 163 -23.35 9.73 20.15
C ILE A 163 -23.83 10.69 19.05
N GLU A 164 -24.35 10.18 17.94
CA GLU A 164 -24.90 10.99 16.85
C GLU A 164 -26.11 11.82 17.31
N GLU A 165 -27.09 11.20 17.98
CA GLU A 165 -28.27 11.89 18.53
C GLU A 165 -27.88 13.01 19.51
N LYS A 166 -26.88 12.77 20.36
CA LYS A 166 -26.35 13.80 21.26
C LYS A 166 -25.66 14.94 20.53
N ASN A 167 -24.88 14.64 19.50
CA ASN A 167 -24.16 15.65 18.73
C ASN A 167 -25.12 16.52 17.90
N GLU A 168 -26.25 15.97 17.43
CA GLU A 168 -27.32 16.76 16.81
C GLU A 168 -28.02 17.66 17.84
N SER A 169 -28.37 17.12 19.01
CA SER A 169 -29.01 17.88 20.10
C SER A 169 -28.16 19.05 20.63
N ILE A 170 -26.83 18.95 20.53
CA ILE A 170 -25.89 20.02 20.93
C ILE A 170 -25.78 21.12 19.85
N LYS A 171 -26.04 20.82 18.57
CA LYS A 171 -25.99 21.81 17.48
C LYS A 171 -27.22 22.71 17.43
N ASP A 172 -28.35 22.26 17.99
CA ASP A 172 -29.62 22.97 17.99
C ASP A 172 -29.83 23.92 19.19
N ASN A 173 -28.81 24.14 20.03
CA ASN A 173 -28.86 24.94 21.26
C ASN A 173 -27.70 25.96 21.34
#